data_AF-A0A0W0U5K8-F1
#
_entry.id   AF-A0A0W0U5K8-F1
#
_cell.length_a   1.000
_cell.length_b   1.000
_cell.length_c   1.000
_cell.angle_alpha   90.00
_cell.angle_beta   90.00
_cell.angle_gamma   90.00
#
_symmetry.space_group_name_H-M   'P 1'
#
loop_
_entity.id
_entity.type
_entity.pdbx_description
1 polymer ?
#
loop_
_entity_poly.entity_id
_entity_poly.type
_entity_poly.pdbx_seq_one_letter_code
_entity_poly.pdbx_strand_id
1 'polypeptide(L)'
;MVRASGYPLSYYGFRADNLYRNLSEAILFSIPVMLIVVMIKWLIISMDPALNHIPMIDIASIFENGAPFSLRIYLLSMIAYALFCPVQEFLARGCVQTSLQHLFEGSETQIKWKSIVVSNLIFASAHSHTGADFALFVFLPGLFWGWMFYRQKSLIGVSVSHTLIGVWATFIIGIERVI
;
A
#
# COMPACT_ATOMS: atom_id res chain seq x y z
N MET A 1 -6.66 -4.24 -22.75
CA MET A 1 -5.21 -3.97 -22.64
C MET A 1 -4.41 -5.24 -22.30
N VAL A 2 -4.60 -5.89 -21.14
CA VAL A 2 -3.88 -7.15 -20.79
C VAL A 2 -4.12 -8.29 -21.79
N ARG A 3 -5.37 -8.58 -22.16
CA ARG A 3 -5.69 -9.61 -23.17
C ARG A 3 -5.18 -9.31 -24.58
N ALA A 4 -4.95 -8.03 -24.91
CA ALA A 4 -4.47 -7.60 -26.23
C ALA A 4 -2.93 -7.58 -26.31
N SER A 5 -2.24 -7.77 -25.19
CA SER A 5 -0.78 -7.66 -25.10
C SER A 5 -0.01 -8.88 -25.62
N GLY A 6 -0.68 -10.03 -25.75
CA GLY A 6 -0.05 -11.32 -26.08
C GLY A 6 0.73 -11.96 -24.93
N TYR A 7 0.90 -11.29 -23.78
CA TYR A 7 1.61 -11.85 -22.63
C TYR A 7 0.70 -12.72 -21.75
N PRO A 8 1.24 -13.81 -21.15
CA PRO A 8 0.49 -14.64 -20.23
C PRO A 8 0.13 -13.88 -18.95
N LEU A 9 -0.93 -14.28 -18.23
CA LEU A 9 -1.32 -13.63 -16.98
C LEU A 9 -0.23 -13.67 -15.90
N SER A 10 0.65 -14.68 -15.94
CA SER A 10 1.81 -14.79 -15.08
C SER A 10 2.79 -13.63 -15.23
N TYR A 11 2.88 -13.02 -16.42
CA TYR A 11 3.66 -11.81 -16.68
C TYR A 11 3.19 -10.66 -15.80
N TYR A 12 1.88 -10.54 -15.59
CA TYR A 12 1.26 -9.51 -14.76
C TYR A 12 1.19 -9.88 -13.27
N GLY A 13 1.85 -10.97 -12.85
CA GLY A 13 1.90 -11.41 -11.46
C GLY A 13 0.70 -12.25 -11.00
N PHE A 14 -0.19 -12.69 -11.90
CA PHE A 14 -1.20 -13.70 -11.57
C PHE A 14 -0.54 -15.08 -11.52
N ARG A 15 0.17 -15.35 -10.44
CA ARG A 15 0.80 -16.65 -10.17
C ARG A 15 0.57 -17.05 -8.72
N ALA A 16 0.26 -18.32 -8.52
CA ALA A 16 0.05 -18.94 -7.22
C ALA A 16 1.22 -19.85 -6.81
N ASP A 17 2.31 -19.84 -7.56
CA ASP A 17 3.52 -20.54 -7.15
C ASP A 17 4.07 -19.94 -5.86
N ASN A 18 4.59 -20.80 -4.99
CA ASN A 18 5.12 -20.39 -3.68
C ASN A 18 4.10 -19.64 -2.80
N LEU A 19 2.79 -19.89 -2.95
CA LEU A 19 1.72 -19.21 -2.22
C LEU A 19 2.01 -19.02 -0.74
N TYR A 20 2.31 -20.11 -0.02
CA TYR A 20 2.60 -20.07 1.42
C TYR A 20 3.80 -19.21 1.76
N ARG A 21 4.84 -19.21 0.91
CA ARG A 21 6.02 -18.37 1.08
C ARG A 21 5.68 -16.90 0.83
N ASN A 22 4.96 -16.59 -0.25
CA ASN A 22 4.57 -15.22 -0.57
C ASN A 22 3.68 -14.63 0.53
N LEU A 23 2.75 -15.42 1.07
CA LEU A 23 1.90 -15.04 2.20
C LEU A 23 2.71 -14.82 3.49
N SER A 24 3.58 -15.76 3.85
CA SER A 24 4.38 -15.65 5.08
C SER A 24 5.38 -14.49 5.01
N GLU A 25 6.09 -14.32 3.88
CA GLU A 25 6.96 -13.15 3.67
C GLU A 25 6.15 -11.84 3.72
N ALA A 26 4.95 -11.79 3.13
CA ALA A 26 4.10 -10.60 3.17
C ALA A 26 3.68 -10.23 4.59
N ILE A 27 3.25 -11.21 5.40
CA ILE A 27 2.87 -10.98 6.79
C ILE A 27 4.10 -10.54 7.60
N LEU A 28 5.20 -11.29 7.53
CA LEU A 28 6.41 -11.03 8.30
C LEU A 28 7.02 -9.66 7.97
N PHE A 29 7.08 -9.30 6.70
CA PHE A 29 7.64 -8.00 6.29
C PHE A 29 6.67 -6.83 6.53
N SER A 30 5.37 -7.08 6.71
CA SER A 30 4.41 -6.03 7.07
C SER A 30 4.55 -5.60 8.53
N ILE A 31 4.96 -6.50 9.44
CA ILE A 31 5.09 -6.21 10.88
C ILE A 31 6.00 -5.01 11.16
N PRO A 32 7.26 -4.95 10.64
CA PRO A 32 8.11 -3.77 10.84
C PRO A 32 7.48 -2.48 10.32
N VAL A 33 6.79 -2.53 9.18
CA VAL A 33 6.14 -1.35 8.60
C VAL A 33 4.99 -0.88 9.49
N MET A 34 4.17 -1.80 10.00
CA MET A 34 3.10 -1.50 10.95
C MET A 34 3.62 -0.86 12.24
N LEU A 35 4.76 -1.34 12.76
CA LEU A 35 5.42 -0.74 13.93
C LEU A 35 5.95 0.67 13.63
N ILE A 36 6.52 0.88 12.44
CA ILE A 36 6.95 2.20 11.98
C ILE A 36 5.76 3.17 11.91
N VAL A 37 4.59 2.75 11.42
CA VAL A 37 3.38 3.59 11.40
C VAL A 37 2.99 4.04 12.81
N VAL A 38 3.02 3.14 13.79
CA VAL A 38 2.75 3.49 15.21
C VAL A 38 3.79 4.50 15.71
N MET A 39 5.07 4.25 15.44
CA MET A 39 6.16 5.13 15.86
C MET A 39 6.02 6.53 15.24
N ILE A 40 5.69 6.62 13.95
CA ILE A 40 5.46 7.90 13.26
C ILE A 40 4.31 8.65 13.92
N LYS A 41 3.15 8.01 14.13
CA LYS A 41 2.01 8.67 14.79
C LYS A 41 2.39 9.19 16.18
N TRP A 42 3.08 8.36 16.96
CA TRP A 42 3.53 8.72 18.30
C TRP A 42 4.47 9.93 18.30
N LEU A 43 5.44 9.96 17.38
CA LEU A 43 6.37 11.09 17.24
C LEU A 43 5.63 12.37 16.87
N ILE A 44 4.72 12.33 15.89
CA ILE A 44 3.95 13.51 15.46
C ILE A 44 3.13 14.07 16.63
N ILE A 45 2.41 13.23 17.37
CA ILE A 45 1.61 13.65 18.53
C ILE A 45 2.51 14.22 19.64
N SER A 46 3.65 13.58 19.91
CA SER A 46 4.53 14.00 21.00
C SER A 46 5.28 15.32 20.72
N MET A 47 5.46 15.66 19.44
CA MET A 47 6.19 16.87 19.02
C MET A 47 5.30 18.10 18.88
N ASP A 48 4.00 17.92 18.66
CA ASP A 48 3.03 19.02 18.53
C ASP A 48 1.99 18.96 19.67
N PRO A 49 2.08 19.87 20.67
CA PRO A 49 1.10 19.95 21.75
C PRO A 49 -0.35 20.10 21.28
N ALA A 50 -0.59 20.65 20.08
CA ALA A 50 -1.93 20.77 19.51
C ALA A 50 -2.56 19.40 19.23
N LEU A 51 -1.76 18.35 19.00
CA LEU A 51 -2.23 17.01 18.65
C LEU A 51 -2.36 16.06 19.84
N ASN A 52 -2.00 16.49 21.06
CA ASN A 52 -2.06 15.65 22.28
C ASN A 52 -3.43 15.08 22.62
N HIS A 53 -4.51 15.67 22.07
CA HIS A 53 -5.88 15.19 22.26
C HIS A 53 -6.24 14.03 21.32
N ILE A 54 -5.42 13.73 20.32
CA ILE A 54 -5.64 12.65 19.35
C ILE A 54 -5.15 11.32 19.96
N PRO A 55 -5.99 10.27 20.03
CA PRO A 55 -5.57 8.99 20.58
C PRO A 55 -4.63 8.25 19.62
N MET A 56 -3.73 7.43 20.20
CA MET A 56 -2.81 6.57 19.44
C MET A 56 -3.52 5.51 18.59
N ILE A 57 -4.62 4.96 19.11
CA ILE A 57 -5.51 4.04 18.40
C ILE A 57 -6.83 4.77 18.20
N ASP A 58 -7.25 4.88 16.95
CA ASP A 58 -8.47 5.57 16.58
C ASP A 58 -9.25 4.78 15.53
N ILE A 59 -10.10 3.88 16.02
CA ILE A 59 -10.96 3.05 15.17
C ILE A 59 -12.09 3.85 14.49
N ALA A 60 -12.27 5.11 14.88
CA ALA A 60 -13.28 6.00 14.33
C ALA A 60 -12.67 7.06 13.39
N SER A 61 -11.41 6.91 12.99
CA SER A 61 -10.71 7.90 12.16
C SER A 61 -11.39 8.14 10.81
N ILE A 62 -11.98 7.09 10.22
CA ILE A 62 -12.65 7.16 8.92
C ILE A 62 -13.99 7.92 8.95
N PHE A 63 -14.48 8.28 10.14
CA PHE A 63 -15.72 9.03 10.30
C PHE A 63 -15.41 10.52 10.46
N GLU A 64 -16.19 11.35 9.74
CA GLU A 64 -16.12 12.80 9.91
C GLU A 64 -16.36 13.21 11.36
N ASN A 65 -15.76 14.34 11.76
CA ASN A 65 -15.88 14.86 13.12
C ASN A 65 -17.35 15.06 13.51
N GLY A 66 -17.80 14.32 14.53
CA GLY A 66 -19.16 14.38 15.04
C GLY A 66 -20.15 13.39 14.39
N ALA A 67 -19.73 12.64 13.36
CA ALA A 67 -20.55 11.56 12.85
C ALA A 67 -20.60 10.40 13.87
N PRO A 68 -21.78 9.80 14.12
CA PRO A 68 -21.88 8.67 15.03
C PRO A 68 -21.17 7.46 14.44
N PHE A 69 -20.42 6.73 15.28
CA PHE A 69 -19.79 5.49 14.87
C PHE A 69 -20.84 4.48 14.39
N SER A 70 -20.59 3.87 13.23
CA SER A 70 -21.43 2.83 12.67
C SER A 70 -20.59 1.60 12.34
N LEU A 71 -20.77 0.53 13.12
CA LEU A 71 -20.05 -0.73 12.90
C LEU A 71 -20.28 -1.27 11.48
N ARG A 72 -21.49 -1.11 10.94
CA ARG A 72 -21.82 -1.54 9.57
C ARG A 72 -20.99 -0.80 8.54
N ILE A 73 -20.90 0.54 8.64
CA ILE A 73 -20.11 1.35 7.71
C ILE A 73 -18.64 1.01 7.86
N TYR A 74 -18.15 0.91 9.10
CA TYR A 74 -16.76 0.56 9.40
C TYR A 74 -16.34 -0.76 8.74
N LEU A 75 -17.13 -1.83 8.93
CA LEU A 75 -16.84 -3.13 8.34
C LEU A 75 -16.95 -3.12 6.81
N LEU A 76 -17.96 -2.42 6.25
CA LEU A 76 -18.11 -2.31 4.80
C LEU A 76 -16.93 -1.57 4.17
N SER A 77 -16.49 -0.46 4.77
CA SER A 77 -15.32 0.30 4.32
C SER A 77 -14.04 -0.53 4.39
N MET A 78 -13.84 -1.30 5.47
CA MET A 78 -12.68 -2.17 5.61
C MET A 78 -12.66 -3.30 4.56
N ILE A 79 -13.82 -3.92 4.28
CA ILE A 79 -13.96 -4.95 3.24
C ILE A 79 -13.74 -4.34 1.86
N ALA A 80 -14.36 -3.19 1.57
CA ALA A 80 -14.18 -2.49 0.30
C ALA A 80 -12.71 -2.13 0.06
N TYR A 81 -12.03 -1.61 1.09
CA TYR A 81 -10.60 -1.33 1.06
C TYR A 81 -9.79 -2.59 0.75
N ALA A 82 -10.01 -3.68 1.50
CA ALA A 82 -9.30 -4.94 1.32
C ALA A 82 -9.49 -5.56 -0.09
N LEU A 83 -10.67 -5.39 -0.70
CA LEU A 83 -10.95 -5.83 -2.06
C LEU A 83 -10.33 -4.90 -3.12
N PHE A 84 -10.19 -3.62 -2.79
CA PHE A 84 -9.63 -2.63 -3.70
C PHE A 84 -8.09 -2.67 -3.75
N CYS A 85 -7.41 -3.02 -2.65
CA CYS A 85 -5.95 -3.16 -2.62
C CYS A 85 -5.37 -4.07 -3.74
N PRO A 86 -5.89 -5.30 -3.98
CA PRO A 86 -5.44 -6.12 -5.10
C PRO A 86 -5.60 -5.46 -6.47
N VAL A 87 -6.66 -4.67 -6.67
CA VAL A 87 -6.90 -3.95 -7.93
C VAL A 87 -5.85 -2.85 -8.10
N GLN A 88 -5.56 -2.10 -7.03
CA GLN A 88 -4.52 -1.08 -7.02
C GLN A 88 -3.14 -1.67 -7.32
N GLU A 89 -2.78 -2.77 -6.66
CA GLU A 89 -1.50 -3.45 -6.90
C GLU A 89 -1.42 -4.07 -8.30
N PHE A 90 -2.52 -4.59 -8.84
CA PHE A 90 -2.55 -5.06 -10.21
C PHE A 90 -2.24 -3.92 -11.21
N LEU A 91 -2.83 -2.74 -11.03
CA LEU A 91 -2.57 -1.61 -11.90
C LEU A 91 -1.14 -1.09 -11.75
N ALA A 92 -0.70 -0.82 -10.51
CA ALA A 92 0.61 -0.24 -10.24
C ALA A 92 1.76 -1.22 -10.53
N ARG A 93 1.64 -2.46 -10.08
CA ARG A 93 2.71 -3.48 -10.14
C ARG A 93 2.56 -4.37 -11.35
N GLY A 94 1.39 -5.00 -11.47
CA GLY A 94 1.09 -5.94 -12.55
C GLY A 94 1.25 -5.27 -13.92
N CYS A 95 0.58 -4.14 -14.14
CA CYS A 95 0.59 -3.44 -15.42
C CYS A 95 1.79 -2.49 -15.55
N VAL A 96 1.88 -1.46 -14.71
CA VAL A 96 2.86 -0.37 -14.90
C VAL A 96 4.28 -0.83 -14.59
N GLN A 97 4.54 -1.34 -13.38
CA GLN A 97 5.90 -1.74 -12.97
C GLN A 97 6.47 -2.85 -13.86
N THR A 98 5.66 -3.85 -14.24
CA THR A 98 6.10 -4.89 -15.18
C THR A 98 6.40 -4.31 -16.55
N SER A 99 5.53 -3.47 -17.12
CA SER A 99 5.80 -2.87 -18.43
C SER A 99 7.11 -2.06 -18.44
N LEU A 100 7.35 -1.29 -17.36
CA LEU A 100 8.60 -0.54 -17.20
C LEU A 100 9.83 -1.44 -17.04
N GLN A 101 9.70 -2.63 -16.44
CA GLN A 101 10.82 -3.59 -16.32
C GLN A 101 11.26 -4.12 -17.69
N HIS A 102 10.35 -4.13 -18.68
CA HIS A 102 10.65 -4.57 -20.05
C HIS A 102 10.98 -3.42 -21.01
N LEU A 103 10.61 -2.19 -20.66
CA LEU A 103 10.91 -1.00 -21.45
C LEU A 103 12.28 -0.40 -21.11
N PHE A 104 12.66 -0.39 -19.82
CA PHE A 104 13.89 0.24 -19.42
C PHE A 104 15.12 -0.60 -19.77
N GLU A 105 16.16 0.10 -20.23
CA GLU A 105 17.47 -0.47 -20.49
C GLU A 105 18.44 -0.21 -19.32
N GLY A 106 19.44 -1.08 -19.20
CA GLY A 106 20.52 -0.99 -18.22
C GLY A 106 20.78 -2.31 -17.50
N SER A 107 21.55 -2.24 -16.42
CA SER A 107 21.76 -3.39 -15.53
C SER A 107 20.45 -3.81 -14.86
N GLU A 108 20.35 -5.07 -14.43
CA GLU A 108 19.18 -5.61 -13.71
C GLU A 108 18.79 -4.74 -12.51
N THR A 109 19.78 -4.25 -11.77
CA THR A 109 19.55 -3.36 -10.60
C THR A 109 18.97 -2.01 -11.03
N GLN A 110 19.47 -1.43 -12.13
CA GLN A 110 18.93 -0.17 -12.66
C GLN A 110 17.51 -0.34 -13.16
N ILE A 111 17.23 -1.40 -13.92
CA ILE A 111 15.89 -1.72 -14.42
C ILE A 111 14.94 -1.87 -13.23
N LYS A 112 15.28 -2.72 -12.26
CA LYS A 112 14.50 -2.94 -11.03
C LYS A 112 14.10 -1.63 -10.37
N TRP A 113 15.08 -0.80 -10.01
CA TRP A 113 14.81 0.40 -9.21
C TRP A 113 14.13 1.51 -10.02
N LYS A 114 14.49 1.70 -11.30
CA LYS A 114 13.79 2.65 -12.17
C LYS A 114 12.32 2.28 -12.30
N SER A 115 12.01 1.01 -12.55
CA SER A 115 10.62 0.56 -12.69
C SER A 115 9.84 0.70 -11.39
N ILE A 116 10.43 0.36 -10.24
CA ILE A 116 9.80 0.52 -8.93
C ILE A 116 9.53 2.00 -8.66
N VAL A 117 10.53 2.88 -8.77
CA VAL A 117 10.37 4.30 -8.42
C VAL A 117 9.35 4.98 -9.35
N VAL A 118 9.44 4.77 -10.66
CA VAL A 118 8.55 5.44 -11.62
C VAL A 118 7.11 4.92 -11.50
N SER A 119 6.91 3.60 -11.41
CA SER A 119 5.55 3.05 -11.18
C SER A 119 4.96 3.55 -9.86
N ASN A 120 5.80 3.69 -8.83
CA ASN A 120 5.36 4.14 -7.53
C ASN A 120 5.06 5.64 -7.47
N LEU A 121 5.80 6.47 -8.22
CA LEU A 121 5.45 7.88 -8.38
C LEU A 121 4.07 8.04 -9.01
N ILE A 122 3.75 7.24 -10.04
CA ILE A 122 2.43 7.24 -10.67
C ILE A 122 1.36 6.82 -9.65
N PHE A 123 1.59 5.72 -8.92
CA PHE A 123 0.69 5.24 -7.86
C PHE A 123 0.45 6.28 -6.76
N ALA A 124 1.51 6.89 -6.23
CA ALA A 124 1.43 7.92 -5.20
C ALA A 124 0.72 9.17 -5.72
N SER A 125 0.97 9.58 -6.96
CA SER A 125 0.32 10.74 -7.56
C SER A 125 -1.19 10.59 -7.69
N ALA A 126 -1.70 9.36 -7.82
CA ALA A 126 -3.15 9.10 -7.83
C ALA A 126 -3.83 9.48 -6.50
N HIS A 127 -3.06 9.60 -5.41
CA HIS A 127 -3.54 10.00 -4.09
C HIS A 127 -3.43 11.51 -3.83
N SER A 128 -2.96 12.30 -4.79
CA SER A 128 -2.85 13.76 -4.64
C SER A 128 -4.20 14.44 -4.41
N HIS A 129 -5.30 13.81 -4.83
CA HIS A 129 -6.66 14.29 -4.57
C HIS A 129 -7.02 14.30 -3.07
N THR A 130 -6.36 13.49 -2.25
CA THR A 130 -6.52 13.45 -0.78
C THR A 130 -5.64 14.51 -0.10
N GLY A 131 -4.52 14.87 -0.73
CA GLY A 131 -3.56 15.85 -0.21
C GLY A 131 -2.13 15.50 -0.62
N ALA A 132 -1.27 16.51 -0.71
CA ALA A 132 0.14 16.31 -1.07
C ALA A 132 0.90 15.53 0.02
N ASP A 133 0.62 15.80 1.29
CA ASP A 133 1.25 15.14 2.43
C ASP A 133 0.88 13.66 2.49
N PHE A 134 -0.41 13.34 2.25
CA PHE A 134 -0.87 11.96 2.12
C PHE A 134 -0.21 11.25 0.93
N ALA A 135 -0.11 11.91 -0.24
CA ALA A 135 0.56 11.35 -1.41
C ALA A 135 2.06 11.04 -1.14
N LEU A 136 2.74 11.90 -0.39
CA LEU A 136 4.12 11.68 0.04
C LEU A 136 4.21 10.52 1.06
N PHE A 137 3.25 10.44 1.98
CA PHE A 137 3.19 9.36 2.96
C PHE A 137 3.00 8.00 2.30
N VAL A 138 2.09 7.87 1.33
CA VAL A 138 1.85 6.60 0.60
C VAL A 138 2.99 6.22 -0.34
N PHE A 139 3.84 7.18 -0.75
CA PHE A 139 4.99 6.90 -1.59
C PHE A 139 5.96 5.92 -0.91
N LEU A 140 6.24 6.08 0.39
CA LEU A 140 7.23 5.24 1.08
C LEU A 140 6.80 3.76 1.18
N PRO A 141 5.60 3.39 1.68
CA PRO A 141 5.09 2.03 1.61
C PRO A 141 5.00 1.50 0.18
N GLY A 142 4.69 2.37 -0.78
CA GLY A 142 4.64 2.01 -2.18
C GLY A 142 5.98 1.51 -2.75
N LEU A 143 7.11 2.06 -2.31
CA LEU A 143 8.44 1.54 -2.70
C LEU A 143 8.66 0.12 -2.15
N PHE A 144 8.24 -0.13 -0.91
CA PHE A 144 8.30 -1.43 -0.28
C PHE A 144 7.44 -2.47 -1.03
N TRP A 145 6.22 -2.12 -1.41
CA TRP A 145 5.35 -2.98 -2.22
C TRP A 145 5.93 -3.24 -3.62
N GLY A 146 6.53 -2.24 -4.25
CA GLY A 146 7.23 -2.42 -5.53
C GLY A 146 8.39 -3.39 -5.44
N TRP A 147 9.17 -3.32 -4.36
CA TRP A 147 10.24 -4.28 -4.07
C TRP A 147 9.70 -5.69 -3.79
N MET A 148 8.63 -5.82 -2.98
CA MET A 148 8.01 -7.10 -2.65
C MET A 148 7.47 -7.79 -3.91
N PHE A 149 6.77 -7.04 -4.76
CA PHE A 149 6.29 -7.55 -6.05
C PHE A 149 7.45 -7.97 -6.94
N TYR A 150 8.53 -7.19 -7.03
CA TYR A 150 9.70 -7.56 -7.82
C TYR A 150 10.33 -8.86 -7.32
N ARG A 151 10.39 -9.07 -6.00
CA ARG A 151 10.95 -10.27 -5.37
C ARG A 151 10.08 -11.50 -5.58
N GLN A 152 8.77 -11.37 -5.37
CA GLN A 152 7.83 -12.51 -5.37
C GLN A 152 7.28 -12.82 -6.76
N LYS A 153 7.30 -11.84 -7.68
CA LYS A 153 6.67 -11.92 -9.02
C LYS A 153 5.21 -12.40 -8.96
N SER A 154 4.53 -12.08 -7.87
CA SER A 154 3.15 -12.46 -7.57
C SER A 154 2.43 -11.28 -6.93
N LEU A 155 1.18 -11.07 -7.34
CA LEU A 155 0.31 -10.06 -6.74
C LEU A 155 -0.18 -10.45 -5.34
N ILE A 156 -0.10 -11.73 -4.97
CA ILE A 156 -0.74 -12.25 -3.75
C ILE A 156 -0.11 -11.62 -2.51
N GLY A 157 1.22 -11.73 -2.36
CA GLY A 157 1.89 -11.22 -1.16
C GLY A 157 1.83 -9.71 -1.06
N VAL A 158 2.06 -8.98 -2.16
CA VAL A 158 1.96 -7.51 -2.16
C VAL A 158 0.53 -7.03 -1.85
N SER A 159 -0.50 -7.70 -2.37
CA SER A 159 -1.90 -7.33 -2.06
C SER A 159 -2.24 -7.59 -0.59
N VAL A 160 -1.79 -8.72 -0.04
CA VAL A 160 -1.98 -9.03 1.39
C VAL A 160 -1.25 -8.02 2.25
N SER A 161 -0.01 -7.68 1.91
CA SER A 161 0.76 -6.67 2.65
C SER A 161 0.11 -5.28 2.59
N HIS A 162 -0.36 -4.85 1.42
CA HIS A 162 -1.08 -3.60 1.25
C HIS A 162 -2.35 -3.60 2.12
N THR A 163 -3.17 -4.63 2.05
CA THR A 163 -4.36 -4.75 2.91
C THR A 163 -4.02 -4.69 4.39
N LEU A 164 -3.01 -5.44 4.85
CA LEU A 164 -2.62 -5.45 6.27
C LEU A 164 -2.16 -4.08 6.76
N ILE A 165 -1.23 -3.46 6.04
CA ILE A 165 -0.66 -2.17 6.43
C ILE A 165 -1.72 -1.07 6.34
N GLY A 166 -2.56 -1.09 5.30
CA GLY A 166 -3.62 -0.11 5.10
C GLY A 166 -4.73 -0.21 6.13
N VAL A 167 -5.22 -1.43 6.41
CA VAL A 167 -6.19 -1.67 7.49
C VAL A 167 -5.63 -1.22 8.83
N TRP A 168 -4.37 -1.56 9.11
CA TRP A 168 -3.70 -1.13 10.33
C TRP A 168 -3.58 0.39 10.43
N ALA A 169 -3.05 1.05 9.40
CA ALA A 169 -2.76 2.47 9.41
C ALA A 169 -4.04 3.33 9.45
N THR A 170 -5.03 2.98 8.65
CA THR A 170 -6.28 3.75 8.53
C THR A 170 -7.30 3.32 9.57
N PHE A 171 -7.67 2.04 9.64
CA PHE A 171 -8.84 1.62 10.41
C PHE A 171 -8.56 1.33 11.89
N ILE A 172 -7.30 1.15 12.27
CA ILE A 172 -6.93 0.85 13.67
C ILE A 172 -6.15 2.00 14.28
N ILE A 173 -5.06 2.40 13.63
CA ILE A 173 -4.21 3.47 14.12
C ILE A 173 -4.82 4.84 13.82
N GLY A 174 -5.46 5.04 12.66
CA GLY A 174 -6.00 6.33 12.27
C GLY A 174 -4.90 7.36 12.05
N ILE A 175 -3.89 7.03 11.24
CA ILE A 175 -2.76 7.92 10.94
C ILE A 175 -3.21 9.20 10.21
N GLU A 176 -4.27 9.11 9.42
CA GLU A 176 -4.88 10.21 8.65
C GLU A 176 -5.36 11.40 9.49
N ARG A 177 -5.50 11.24 10.81
CA ARG A 177 -5.82 12.38 11.70
C ARG A 177 -4.65 13.31 11.98
N VAL A 178 -3.43 12.89 11.63
CA VAL A 178 -2.19 13.62 11.94
C VAL A 178 -1.29 13.86 10.72
N ILE A 179 -1.74 13.47 9.52
CA ILE A 179 -1.03 13.65 8.24
C ILE A 179 -1.91 14.32 7.21
#